data_AF-A0A1H6EXD1-F1
#
_entry.id   AF-A0A1H6EXD1-F1
#
_cell.length_a   1.000
_cell.length_b   1.000
_cell.length_c   1.000
_cell.angle_alpha   90.00
_cell.angle_beta   90.00
_cell.angle_gamma   90.00
#
_symmetry.space_group_name_H-M   'P 1'
#
loop_
_entity.id
_entity.type
_entity.pdbx_description
1 polymer ?
#
loop_
_entity_poly.entity_id
_entity_poly.type
_entity_poly.pdbx_seq_one_letter_code
_entity_poly.pdbx_strand_id
1 'polypeptide(L)' 'MLLDTPKSTTQLVALTGQGLGSVGRHLRVLLDAGLVERRRVGQSVLYDRTEAGDLLVNAGR' A
#
# COMPACT_ATOMS: atom_id res chain seq x y z
N MET A 1 -0.99 8.15 8.01
CA MET A 1 -0.44 6.78 7.83
C MET A 1 0.01 6.58 6.39
N LEU A 2 0.81 5.54 6.11
CA LEU A 2 1.66 5.46 4.91
C LEU A 2 0.90 5.35 3.57
N LEU A 3 -0.33 4.84 3.58
CA LEU A 3 -1.15 4.58 2.38
C LEU A 3 -2.44 5.42 2.33
N ASP A 4 -2.53 6.48 3.15
CA ASP A 4 -3.58 7.51 3.04
C ASP A 4 -3.51 8.30 1.72
N THR A 5 -2.37 8.25 1.06
CA THR A 5 -2.13 8.88 -0.24
C THR A 5 -1.54 7.83 -1.18
N PRO A 6 -1.89 7.82 -2.47
CA PRO A 6 -1.35 6.88 -3.44
C PRO A 6 0.18 6.91 -3.49
N LYS A 7 0.82 5.74 -3.39
CA LYS A 7 2.30 5.59 -3.47
C LYS A 7 2.71 4.40 -4.32
N SER A 8 3.83 4.54 -5.02
CA SER A 8 4.46 3.42 -5.72
C SER A 8 5.24 2.52 -4.75
N THR A 9 5.53 1.29 -5.18
CA THR A 9 6.37 0.37 -4.40
C THR A 9 7.75 0.98 -4.12
N THR A 10 8.34 1.71 -5.07
CA THR A 10 9.63 2.40 -4.89
C THR A 10 9.57 3.50 -3.83
N GLN A 11 8.48 4.29 -3.79
CA GLN A 11 8.27 5.27 -2.73
C GLN A 11 8.11 4.60 -1.37
N LEU A 12 7.41 3.47 -1.30
CA LEU A 12 7.24 2.71 -0.06
C LEU A 12 8.55 2.10 0.45
N VAL A 13 9.40 1.59 -0.45
CA VAL A 13 10.77 1.15 -0.11
C VAL A 13 11.56 2.30 0.53
N ALA A 14 11.55 3.48 -0.10
CA ALA A 14 12.26 4.65 0.41
C ALA A 14 11.74 5.11 1.79
N LEU A 15 10.42 5.04 2.01
CA LEU A 15 9.81 5.50 3.27
C LEU A 15 9.93 4.49 4.42
N THR A 16 10.00 3.19 4.12
CA THR A 16 10.03 2.13 5.14
C THR A 16 11.43 1.57 5.41
N GLY A 17 12.38 1.82 4.52
CA GLY A 17 13.71 1.18 4.55
C GLY A 17 13.68 -0.33 4.27
N GLN A 18 12.51 -0.90 3.93
CA GLN A 18 12.36 -2.32 3.63
C GLN A 18 12.72 -2.61 2.17
N GLY A 19 13.33 -3.77 1.93
CA GLY A 19 13.69 -4.18 0.57
C GLY A 19 12.47 -4.39 -0.33
N LEU A 20 12.66 -4.24 -1.65
CA LEU A 20 11.59 -4.33 -2.66
C LEU A 20 10.75 -5.61 -2.56
N GLY A 21 11.39 -6.76 -2.33
CA GLY A 21 10.69 -8.03 -2.17
C GLY A 21 9.83 -8.11 -0.90
N SER A 22 10.23 -7.45 0.17
CA SER A 22 9.45 -7.35 1.42
C SER A 22 8.21 -6.47 1.20
N VAL A 23 8.42 -5.26 0.67
CA VAL A 23 7.32 -4.33 0.39
C VAL A 23 6.33 -4.93 -0.61
N GLY A 24 6.81 -5.53 -1.70
CA GLY A 24 5.97 -6.20 -2.69
C GLY A 24 5.14 -7.34 -2.10
N ARG A 25 5.74 -8.15 -1.21
CA ARG A 25 5.03 -9.23 -0.51
C ARG A 25 3.93 -8.69 0.40
N HIS A 26 4.20 -7.65 1.19
CA HIS A 26 3.18 -7.03 2.03
C HIS A 26 2.04 -6.45 1.21
N LEU A 27 2.35 -5.72 0.13
CA LEU A 27 1.33 -5.19 -0.77
C LEU A 27 0.47 -6.30 -1.39
N ARG A 28 1.07 -7.44 -1.71
CA ARG A 28 0.32 -8.59 -2.23
C ARG A 28 -0.68 -9.11 -1.20
N VAL A 29 -0.26 -9.32 0.05
CA VAL A 29 -1.15 -9.78 1.12
C VAL A 29 -2.29 -8.78 1.36
N LEU A 30 -1.97 -7.48 1.40
CA LEU A 30 -2.99 -6.43 1.60
C LEU A 30 -3.97 -6.34 0.42
N LEU A 31 -3.49 -6.51 -0.82
CA LEU A 31 -4.34 -6.57 -2.02
C LEU A 31 -5.27 -7.78 -1.98
N ASP A 32 -4.72 -8.96 -1.68
CA ASP A 32 -5.48 -10.21 -1.63
C ASP A 32 -6.54 -10.15 -0.51
N ALA A 33 -6.28 -9.38 0.56
CA ALA A 33 -7.23 -9.09 1.63
C ALA A 33 -8.21 -7.93 1.33
N GLY A 34 -8.10 -7.26 0.18
CA GLY A 34 -8.94 -6.11 -0.18
C GLY A 34 -8.71 -4.84 0.65
N LEU A 35 -7.59 -4.75 1.38
CA LEU A 35 -7.27 -3.63 2.27
C LEU A 35 -6.56 -2.47 1.55
N VAL A 36 -5.98 -2.76 0.38
CA VAL A 36 -5.40 -1.77 -0.51
C VAL A 36 -5.88 -2.06 -1.92
N GLU A 37 -5.94 -1.03 -2.75
CA GLU A 37 -6.14 -1.16 -4.17
C GLU A 37 -4.90 -0.72 -4.94
N ARG A 38 -4.93 -0.93 -6.25
CA ARG A 38 -3.84 -0.50 -7.13
C ARG A 38 -4.38 0.08 -8.42
N ARG A 39 -3.71 1.12 -8.91
CA ARG A 39 -4.03 1.74 -10.20
C ARG A 39 -2.76 2.12 -10.94
N ARG A 40 -2.79 2.02 -12.27
CA ARG A 40 -1.67 2.43 -13.11
C ARG A 40 -1.78 3.90 -13.45
N VAL A 41 -0.72 4.66 -13.21
CA VAL A 41 -0.60 6.08 -13.55
C VAL A 41 0.70 6.29 -14.30
N GLY A 42 0.59 6.53 -15.61
CA GLY A 42 1.73 6.58 -16.51
C GLY A 42 2.54 5.28 -16.45
N GLN A 43 3.81 5.39 -16.03
CA GLN A 43 4.73 4.27 -15.92
C GLN A 43 4.70 3.57 -14.55
N SER A 44 3.99 4.14 -13.56
CA SER A 44 3.97 3.64 -12.19
C SER A 44 2.67 2.93 -11.84
N VAL A 45 2.76 1.93 -10.95
CA VAL A 45 1.61 1.39 -10.24
C VAL A 45 1.58 2.04 -8.86
N LEU A 46 0.47 2.68 -8.53
CA LEU A 46 0.24 3.30 -7.23
C LEU A 46 -0.69 2.42 -6.40
N TYR A 47 -0.48 2.47 -5.10
CA TYR A 47 -1.25 1.78 -4.07
C TYR A 47 -1.77 2.79 -3.06
N ASP A 48 -3.01 2.61 -2.67
CA ASP A 48 -3.73 3.38 -1.66
C ASP A 48 -4.69 2.45 -0.91
N ARG A 49 -5.09 2.86 0.30
CA ARG A 49 -6.04 2.08 1.09
C ARG A 49 -7.43 2.17 0.50
N THR A 50 -8.13 1.04 0.61
CA THR A 50 -9.58 1.00 0.42
C THR A 50 -10.26 1.52 1.68
N GLU A 51 -11.57 1.77 1.58
CA GLU A 51 -12.40 2.08 2.74
C GLU A 51 -12.28 1.02 3.86
N ALA A 52 -12.25 -0.27 3.49
CA ALA A 52 -12.04 -1.36 4.44
C ALA A 52 -10.67 -1.28 5.13
N GLY A 53 -9.62 -0.90 4.40
CA GLY A 53 -8.29 -0.66 4.96
C GLY A 53 -8.26 0.50 5.94
N ASP A 54 -8.98 1.60 5.64
CA ASP A 54 -9.10 2.74 6.54
C ASP A 54 -9.87 2.39 7.82
N LEU A 55 -10.97 1.64 7.71
CA LEU A 55 -11.71 1.15 8.88
C LEU A 55 -10.83 0.30 9.79
N LEU A 56 -10.05 -0.63 9.23
CA LEU A 56 -9.16 -1.50 10.01
C LEU A 56 -8.06 -0.71 10.75
N VAL A 57 -7.47 0.26 10.06
CA VAL A 57 -6.48 1.18 10.64
C VAL A 57 -7.08 1.99 11.80
N ASN A 58 -8.30 2.46 11.64
CA ASN A 58 -8.99 3.28 12.65
C ASN A 58 -9.52 2.45 13.82
N ALA A 59 -9.88 1.18 13.60
CA ALA A 59 -10.30 0.27 14.66
C ALA A 59 -9.15 -0.14 15.61
N GLY A 60 -7.91 -0.10 15.13
CA GLY A 60 -6.71 -0.43 15.90
C GLY A 60 -6.04 0.76 16.60
N ARG A 61 -6.65 1.96 16.56
CA ARG A 61 -6.20 3.15 17.28
C ARG A 61 -6.91 3.29 18.62
#